data_AF-A0AA96S8A3-F1
#
_entry.id   AF-A0AA96S8A3-F1
#
_cell.length_a   1.000
_cell.length_b   1.000
_cell.length_c   1.000
_cell.angle_alpha   90.00
_cell.angle_beta   90.00
_cell.angle_gamma   90.00
#
_symmetry.space_group_name_H-M   'P 1'
#
loop_
_entity.id
_entity.type
_entity.pdbx_description
1 polymer ?
#
loop_
_entity_poly.entity_id
_entity_poly.type
_entity_poly.pdbx_seq_one_letter_code
_entity_poly.pdbx_strand_id
1 'polypeptide(L)'
;MGAMMLGPFMLKYEWIIFLLASLTAYLFMKLMSKEDRSFQELFLSSFLNAVLIGFIVYKFSSVIFQARLMMEEPLSILYSTGGTKGKLLGLLIAVIYLYKKYRKGNWPFKSWFTLIVYGIVTFFVGFWLFRTLFFLLV
;
A
#
# COMPACT_ATOMS: atom_id res chain seq x y z
N MET A 1 -3.43 -16.85 10.61
CA MET A 1 -2.53 -17.54 9.67
C MET A 1 -1.18 -17.67 10.33
N GLY A 2 -0.48 -18.78 10.11
CA GLY A 2 0.83 -19.02 10.71
C GLY A 2 1.89 -17.99 10.29
N ALA A 3 3.11 -18.23 10.74
CA ALA A 3 4.28 -17.51 10.24
C ALA A 3 5.40 -18.52 10.01
N MET A 4 6.20 -18.28 8.99
CA MET A 4 7.43 -19.03 8.77
C MET A 4 8.56 -18.32 9.53
N MET A 5 9.30 -19.07 10.34
CA MET A 5 10.50 -18.55 10.99
C MET A 5 11.69 -18.79 10.07
N LEU A 6 12.31 -17.71 9.60
CA LEU A 6 13.59 -17.73 8.90
C LEU A 6 14.67 -17.30 9.89
N GLY A 7 15.11 -18.24 10.72
CA GLY A 7 15.98 -17.95 11.87
C GLY A 7 15.27 -17.02 12.87
N PRO A 8 15.86 -15.87 13.24
CA PRO A 8 15.22 -14.90 14.14
C PRO A 8 14.11 -14.08 13.46
N PHE A 9 13.98 -14.15 12.13
CA PHE A 9 13.00 -13.35 11.39
C PHE A 9 11.66 -14.08 11.26
N MET A 10 10.62 -13.52 11.86
CA MET A 10 9.26 -14.06 11.77
C MET A 10 8.54 -13.46 10.56
N LEU A 11 8.34 -14.25 9.52
CA LEU A 11 7.68 -13.83 8.29
C LEU A 11 6.23 -14.35 8.26
N LYS A 12 5.27 -13.44 8.49
CA LYS A 12 3.84 -13.76 8.48
C LYS A 12 3.37 -14.03 7.05
N TYR A 13 2.64 -15.13 6.83
CA TYR A 13 2.08 -15.46 5.51
C TYR A 13 1.18 -14.36 4.95
N GLU A 14 0.50 -13.62 5.83
CA GLU A 14 -0.31 -12.47 5.47
C GLU A 14 0.48 -11.38 4.72
N TRP A 15 1.77 -11.20 5.04
CA TRP A 15 2.62 -10.22 4.36
C TRP A 15 2.98 -10.69 2.96
N ILE A 16 3.22 -11.99 2.76
CA ILE A 16 3.45 -12.58 1.44
C ILE A 16 2.20 -12.41 0.58
N ILE A 17 1.03 -12.79 1.11
CA ILE A 17 -0.25 -12.68 0.41
C ILE A 17 -0.52 -11.23 0.03
N PHE A 18 -0.26 -10.28 0.93
CA PHE A 18 -0.40 -8.86 0.65
C PHE A 18 0.53 -8.38 -0.48
N LEU A 19 1.79 -8.83 -0.50
CA LEU A 19 2.75 -8.50 -1.56
C LEU A 19 2.33 -9.10 -2.91
N LEU A 20 1.89 -10.35 -2.93
CA LEU A 20 1.39 -11.02 -4.14
C LEU A 20 0.15 -10.31 -4.70
N ALA A 21 -0.82 -9.98 -3.84
CA ALA A 21 -2.02 -9.25 -4.22
C ALA A 21 -1.69 -7.85 -4.78
N SER A 22 -0.76 -7.14 -4.13
CA SER A 22 -0.27 -5.83 -4.60
C SER A 22 0.42 -5.92 -5.96
N LEU A 23 1.24 -6.95 -6.17
CA LEU A 23 1.92 -7.20 -7.43
C LEU A 23 0.92 -7.52 -8.56
N THR A 24 -0.08 -8.36 -8.30
CA THR A 24 -1.14 -8.65 -9.27
C THR A 24 -1.94 -7.41 -9.64
N ALA A 25 -2.29 -6.56 -8.67
CA ALA A 25 -3.00 -5.31 -8.93
C ALA A 25 -2.15 -4.35 -9.78
N TYR A 26 -0.86 -4.22 -9.47
CA TYR A 26 0.06 -3.40 -10.24
C TYR A 26 0.20 -3.87 -11.69
N LEU A 27 0.40 -5.18 -11.90
CA LEU A 27 0.50 -5.75 -13.24
C LEU A 27 -0.80 -5.58 -14.03
N PHE A 28 -1.95 -5.76 -13.39
CA PHE A 28 -3.25 -5.57 -14.03
C PHE A 28 -3.47 -4.11 -14.45
N MET A 29 -3.18 -3.14 -13.56
CA MET A 29 -3.25 -1.72 -13.90
C MET A 29 -2.31 -1.38 -15.06
N LYS A 30 -1.09 -1.95 -15.08
CA LYS A 30 -0.12 -1.79 -16.17
C LYS A 30 -0.63 -2.35 -17.50
N LEU A 31 -1.35 -3.46 -17.49
CA LEU A 31 -1.93 -4.05 -18.69
C LEU A 31 -3.12 -3.23 -19.21
N MET A 32 -3.98 -2.75 -18.31
CA MET A 32 -5.20 -2.00 -18.68
C MET A 32 -4.91 -0.61 -19.23
N SER A 33 -3.82 0.04 -18.80
CA SER A 33 -3.44 1.38 -19.27
C SER A 33 -2.50 1.38 -20.48
N LYS A 34 -2.29 0.23 -21.14
CA LYS A 34 -1.27 0.08 -22.20
C LYS A 34 -1.52 0.95 -23.44
N GLU A 35 -2.77 1.33 -23.69
CA GLU A 35 -3.17 2.15 -24.84
C GLU A 35 -2.61 3.58 -24.77
N ASP A 36 -2.47 4.14 -23.56
CA ASP A 36 -1.90 5.46 -23.34
C ASP A 36 -0.67 5.35 -22.44
N ARG A 37 0.50 5.14 -23.07
CA ARG A 37 1.78 4.96 -22.35
C ARG A 37 2.17 6.18 -21.52
N SER A 38 1.86 7.39 -21.98
CA SER A 38 2.18 8.62 -21.26
C SER A 38 1.38 8.72 -19.97
N PHE A 39 0.07 8.49 -20.06
CA PHE A 39 -0.80 8.42 -18.89
C PHE A 39 -0.40 7.28 -17.96
N GLN A 40 -0.11 6.10 -18.51
CA GLN A 40 0.31 4.92 -17.75
C GLN A 40 1.54 5.19 -16.87
N GLU A 41 2.62 5.72 -17.45
CA GLU A 41 3.87 5.94 -16.71
C GLU A 41 3.67 6.98 -15.60
N LEU A 42 2.97 8.06 -15.91
CA LEU A 42 2.67 9.13 -14.95
C LEU A 42 1.72 8.65 -13.83
N PHE A 43 0.71 7.85 -14.17
CA PHE A 43 -0.23 7.29 -13.20
C PHE A 43 0.45 6.27 -12.29
N LEU A 44 1.13 5.28 -12.85
CA LEU A 44 1.79 4.22 -12.07
C LEU A 44 2.89 4.77 -11.17
N SER A 45 3.70 5.71 -11.68
CA SER A 45 4.71 6.39 -10.85
C SER A 45 4.05 7.19 -9.71
N SER A 46 2.98 7.93 -9.98
CA SER A 46 2.24 8.67 -8.96
C SER A 46 1.59 7.74 -7.93
N PHE A 47 1.08 6.58 -8.38
CA PHE A 47 0.47 5.57 -7.52
C PHE A 47 1.51 4.92 -6.60
N LEU A 48 2.64 4.48 -7.14
CA LEU A 48 3.75 3.93 -6.35
C LEU A 48 4.27 4.96 -5.35
N ASN A 49 4.45 6.21 -5.78
CA ASN A 49 4.84 7.30 -4.89
C ASN A 49 3.83 7.52 -3.76
N ALA A 50 2.53 7.45 -4.04
CA ALA A 50 1.49 7.57 -3.02
C ALA A 50 1.53 6.44 -1.99
N VAL A 51 1.73 5.20 -2.46
CA VAL A 51 1.87 4.02 -1.59
C VAL A 51 3.12 4.15 -0.71
N LEU A 52 4.25 4.57 -1.28
CA LEU A 52 5.49 4.80 -0.54
C LEU A 52 5.34 5.91 0.51
N ILE A 53 4.74 7.05 0.13
CA ILE A 53 4.46 8.14 1.07
C ILE A 53 3.54 7.65 2.18
N GLY A 54 2.45 6.94 1.85
CA GLY A 54 1.53 6.37 2.83
C GLY A 54 2.21 5.39 3.79
N PHE A 55 3.13 4.56 3.27
CA PHE A 55 3.92 3.62 4.07
C PHE A 55 4.90 4.33 5.00
N ILE A 56 5.61 5.35 4.50
CA ILE A 56 6.51 6.19 5.32
C ILE A 56 5.70 6.88 6.41
N VAL A 57 4.59 7.54 6.06
CA VAL A 57 3.71 8.20 7.04
C VAL A 57 3.18 7.20 8.06
N TYR A 58 2.76 6.01 7.65
CA TYR A 58 2.34 4.96 8.58
C TYR A 58 3.46 4.59 9.55
N LYS A 59 4.68 4.36 9.05
CA LYS A 59 5.82 3.98 9.90
C LYS A 59 6.21 5.10 10.87
N PHE A 60 6.19 6.36 10.41
CA PHE A 60 6.50 7.54 11.21
C PHE A 60 5.32 8.05 12.04
N SER A 61 4.10 7.56 11.85
CA SER A 61 2.95 7.98 12.65
C SER A 61 3.07 7.61 14.14
N SER A 62 3.87 6.58 14.46
CA SER A 62 4.24 6.27 15.84
C SER A 62 4.90 7.47 16.52
N VAL A 63 5.64 8.30 15.78
CA VAL A 63 6.25 9.53 16.29
C VAL A 63 5.21 10.53 16.80
N ILE A 64 4.15 10.70 16.03
CA ILE A 64 3.11 11.69 16.32
C ILE A 64 2.19 11.17 17.44
N PHE A 65 1.83 9.89 17.40
CA PHE A 65 0.85 9.32 18.33
C PHE A 65 1.45 8.79 19.64
N GLN A 66 2.75 8.54 19.69
CA GLN A 66 3.46 8.06 20.89
C GLN A 66 4.59 9.02 21.30
N ALA A 67 4.39 10.31 21.07
CA ALA A 67 5.38 11.36 21.38
C ALA A 67 5.89 11.32 22.83
N ARG A 68 5.05 10.91 23.79
CA ARG A 68 5.43 10.77 25.21
C ARG A 68 6.44 9.64 25.45
N LEU A 69 6.25 8.49 24.79
CA LEU A 69 7.19 7.34 24.83
C LEU A 69 8.51 7.65 24.12
N MET A 70 8.50 8.52 23.10
CA MET A 70 9.73 8.94 22.41
C MET A 70 10.66 9.79 23.27
N MET A 71 10.10 10.61 24.17
CA MET A 71 10.90 11.45 25.05
C MET A 71 11.67 10.62 26.08
N GLU A 72 11.12 9.46 26.45
CA GLU A 72 11.72 8.55 27.42
C GLU A 72 12.66 7.53 26.74
N GLU A 73 12.30 7.01 25.56
CA GLU A 73 13.09 6.02 24.83
C GLU A 73 13.13 6.29 23.31
N PRO A 74 14.11 7.05 22.80
CA PRO A 74 14.17 7.42 21.37
C PRO A 74 14.42 6.23 20.44
N LEU A 75 15.04 5.14 20.94
CA LEU A 75 15.24 3.90 20.16
C LEU A 75 13.94 3.12 19.93
N SER A 76 12.89 3.37 20.71
CA SER A 76 11.60 2.69 20.59
C SER A 76 10.89 2.95 19.24
N ILE A 77 11.28 3.99 18.51
CA ILE A 77 10.71 4.37 17.19
C ILE A 77 10.86 3.25 16.16
N LEU A 78 11.99 2.54 16.17
CA LEU A 78 12.27 1.48 15.19
C LEU A 78 11.33 0.29 15.38
N TYR A 79 10.95 0.02 16.62
CA TYR A 79 10.15 -1.13 17.05
C TYR A 79 8.66 -0.81 17.18
N SER A 80 8.33 0.47 17.40
CA SER A 80 6.94 0.88 17.59
C SER A 80 6.16 0.90 16.26
N THR A 81 4.89 0.53 16.35
CA THR A 81 3.95 0.59 15.24
C THR A 81 2.90 1.66 15.55
N GLY A 82 2.58 2.51 14.58
CA GLY A 82 1.55 3.56 14.74
C GLY A 82 0.13 3.02 14.93
N GLY A 83 -0.04 1.69 14.97
CA GLY A 83 -1.32 1.02 15.14
C GLY A 83 -2.35 1.40 14.08
N THR A 84 -3.63 1.33 14.45
CA THR A 84 -4.75 1.65 13.55
C THR A 84 -4.79 3.13 13.15
N LYS A 85 -4.47 4.04 14.09
CA LYS A 85 -4.46 5.49 13.83
C LYS A 85 -3.40 5.86 12.79
N GLY A 86 -2.23 5.24 12.88
CA GLY A 86 -1.15 5.40 11.91
C GLY A 86 -1.53 4.95 10.51
N LYS A 87 -2.22 3.80 10.39
CA LYS A 87 -2.69 3.30 9.09
C LYS A 87 -3.66 4.29 8.43
N LEU A 88 -4.59 4.83 9.21
CA LEU A 88 -5.55 5.83 8.72
C LEU A 88 -4.85 7.12 8.26
N LEU A 89 -3.85 7.59 9.02
CA LEU A 89 -3.07 8.77 8.66
C LEU A 89 -2.27 8.56 7.37
N GLY A 90 -1.60 7.40 7.24
CA GLY A 90 -0.90 7.01 6.01
C GLY A 90 -1.82 6.97 4.80
N LEU A 91 -3.01 6.38 4.96
CA LEU A 91 -4.02 6.34 3.91
C LEU A 91 -4.49 7.74 3.51
N LEU A 92 -4.81 8.61 4.47
CA LEU A 92 -5.23 9.98 4.21
C LEU A 92 -4.18 10.77 3.43
N ILE A 93 -2.91 10.69 3.84
CA ILE A 93 -1.84 11.41 3.13
C ILE A 93 -1.62 10.86 1.71
N ALA A 94 -1.68 9.53 1.53
CA ALA A 94 -1.58 8.91 0.21
C ALA A 94 -2.70 9.38 -0.74
N VAL A 95 -3.95 9.44 -0.25
CA VAL A 95 -5.11 9.93 -1.01
C VAL A 95 -4.95 11.41 -1.36
N ILE A 96 -4.52 12.25 -0.41
CA ILE A 96 -4.26 13.67 -0.66
C ILE A 96 -3.17 13.85 -1.73
N TYR A 97 -2.09 13.06 -1.69
CA TYR A 97 -1.02 13.12 -2.68
C TYR A 97 -1.51 12.74 -4.08
N LEU A 98 -2.26 11.63 -4.20
CA LEU A 98 -2.85 11.19 -5.46
C LEU A 98 -3.76 12.25 -6.05
N TYR A 99 -4.63 12.84 -5.23
CA TYR A 99 -5.54 13.88 -5.66
C TYR A 99 -4.81 15.15 -6.13
N LYS A 100 -3.74 15.55 -5.43
CA LYS A 100 -2.88 16.67 -5.87
C LYS A 100 -2.21 16.37 -7.22
N LYS A 101 -1.76 15.14 -7.45
CA LYS A 101 -1.15 14.73 -8.72
C LYS A 101 -2.17 14.70 -9.86
N TYR A 102 -3.37 14.18 -9.61
CA TYR A 102 -4.48 14.23 -10.54
C TYR A 102 -4.78 15.68 -10.98
N ARG A 103 -4.92 16.61 -10.02
CA ARG A 103 -5.20 18.03 -10.32
C ARG A 103 -4.09 18.71 -11.13
N LYS A 104 -2.83 18.27 -11.00
CA LYS A 104 -1.71 18.82 -11.78
C LYS A 104 -1.56 18.15 -13.15
N GLY A 105 -2.05 16.93 -13.32
CA GLY A 105 -1.81 16.11 -14.50
C GLY A 105 -2.75 16.35 -15.67
N ASN A 106 -3.85 17.10 -15.49
CA ASN A 106 -4.91 17.29 -16.50
C ASN A 106 -5.38 15.96 -17.15
N TRP A 107 -5.39 14.87 -16.37
CA TRP A 107 -5.80 13.56 -16.87
C TRP A 107 -7.32 13.47 -16.97
N PRO A 108 -7.86 12.69 -17.92
CA PRO A 108 -9.28 12.41 -17.97
C PRO A 108 -9.72 11.72 -16.68
N PHE A 109 -10.64 12.37 -15.94
CA PHE A 109 -11.17 11.86 -14.66
C PHE A 109 -11.67 10.42 -14.78
N LYS A 110 -12.32 10.09 -15.89
CA LYS A 110 -12.86 8.76 -16.16
C LYS A 110 -11.76 7.70 -16.15
N SER A 111 -10.67 7.89 -16.89
CA SER A 111 -9.58 6.91 -16.96
C SER A 111 -8.84 6.80 -15.62
N TRP A 112 -8.59 7.93 -14.95
CA TRP A 112 -7.95 7.98 -13.65
C TRP A 112 -8.75 7.23 -12.57
N PHE A 113 -10.05 7.53 -12.46
CA PHE A 113 -10.94 6.90 -11.50
C PHE A 113 -11.10 5.41 -11.79
N THR A 114 -11.27 5.05 -13.07
CA THR A 114 -11.41 3.66 -13.51
C THR A 114 -10.19 2.81 -13.14
N LEU A 115 -8.96 3.32 -13.33
CA LEU A 115 -7.75 2.59 -12.93
C LEU A 115 -7.63 2.41 -11.42
N ILE A 116 -8.01 3.43 -10.62
CA ILE A 116 -8.01 3.30 -9.16
C ILE A 116 -9.00 2.22 -8.71
N VAL A 117 -10.21 2.23 -9.26
CA VAL A 117 -11.23 1.23 -8.95
C VAL A 117 -10.76 -0.16 -9.36
N TYR A 118 -10.22 -0.32 -10.58
CA TYR A 118 -9.68 -1.62 -11.02
C TYR A 118 -8.51 -2.08 -10.16
N GLY A 119 -7.61 -1.18 -9.76
CA GLY A 119 -6.50 -1.50 -8.85
C GLY A 119 -6.99 -2.01 -7.50
N ILE A 120 -7.97 -1.33 -6.89
CA ILE A 120 -8.57 -1.74 -5.60
C ILE A 120 -9.27 -3.08 -5.75
N VAL A 121 -10.14 -3.23 -6.75
CA VAL A 121 -10.89 -4.47 -6.97
C VAL A 121 -9.95 -5.64 -7.21
N THR A 122 -8.94 -5.48 -8.08
CA THR A 122 -7.96 -6.52 -8.39
C THR A 122 -7.14 -6.89 -7.16
N PHE A 123 -6.77 -5.90 -6.34
CA PHE A 123 -6.08 -6.16 -5.07
C PHE A 123 -6.94 -6.99 -4.13
N PHE A 124 -8.21 -6.63 -3.92
CA PHE A 124 -9.10 -7.38 -3.03
C PHE A 124 -9.36 -8.79 -3.55
N VAL A 125 -9.64 -8.93 -4.84
CA VAL A 125 -9.85 -10.24 -5.48
C VAL A 125 -8.60 -11.10 -5.35
N GLY A 126 -7.43 -10.56 -5.71
CA GLY A 126 -6.14 -11.25 -5.58
C GLY A 126 -5.84 -11.65 -4.13
N PHE A 127 -6.06 -10.74 -3.18
CA PHE A 127 -5.86 -11.02 -1.75
C PHE A 127 -6.74 -12.18 -1.27
N TRP A 128 -8.03 -12.17 -1.60
CA TRP A 128 -8.95 -13.25 -1.22
C TRP A 128 -8.62 -14.57 -1.93
N LEU A 129 -8.24 -14.54 -3.20
CA LEU A 129 -7.81 -15.71 -3.95
C LEU A 129 -6.55 -16.34 -3.33
N PHE A 130 -5.49 -15.57 -3.11
CA PHE A 130 -4.27 -16.09 -2.49
C PHE A 130 -4.52 -16.57 -1.06
N ARG A 131 -5.38 -15.88 -0.31
CA ARG A 131 -5.77 -16.28 1.04
C ARG A 131 -6.49 -17.63 1.07
N THR A 132 -7.44 -17.85 0.14
CA THR A 132 -8.20 -19.10 0.06
C THR A 132 -7.34 -20.25 -0.46
N LEU A 133 -6.52 -20.01 -1.49
CA LEU A 133 -5.55 -21.00 -1.99
C LEU A 133 -4.57 -21.43 -0.91
N PHE A 134 -4.04 -20.49 -0.12
CA PHE A 134 -3.15 -20.82 0.98
C PHE A 134 -3.84 -21.69 2.05
N PHE A 135 -5.09 -21.39 2.37
CA PHE A 135 -5.88 -22.18 3.32
C PHE A 135 -6.23 -23.59 2.82
N LEU A 136 -6.33 -23.77 1.50
CA LEU A 136 -6.60 -25.09 0.90
C LEU A 136 -5.35 -25.96 0.78
N LEU A 137 -4.17 -25.35 0.67
CA LEU A 137 -2.89 -26.04 0.49
C LEU A 137 -2.16 -26.37 1.80
N VAL A 138 -2.56 -25.75 2.91
CA VAL A 138 -1.94 -25.88 4.25
C VAL A 138 -3.02 -26.20 5.28
#